data_AF-A0A7L4QVU2-F1
#
_entry.id   AF-A0A7L4QVU2-F1
#
_cell.length_a   1.000
_cell.length_b   1.000
_cell.length_c   1.000
_cell.angle_alpha   90.00
_cell.angle_beta   90.00
_cell.angle_gamma   90.00
#
_symmetry.space_group_name_H-M   'P 1'
#
loop_
_entity.id
_entity.type
_entity.pdbx_description
1 polymer ?
#
loop_
_entity_poly.entity_id
_entity_poly.type
_entity_poly.pdbx_seq_one_letter_code
_entity_poly.pdbx_strand_id
1 'polypeptide(L)'
;MGDSAYVTYCRICNAKVPANSSFCIQCGHLLTNGASSDLTCASCGENLSEEYQFCPECGEKITSIGTCPRCTARIKPGTKLCTECGLDLDEKSDALDLKEDKGEDTVLKKTGLISGLGSLRNKNKETPVLKKRYLVCDTCRGYYQLQRGEEPEDFSDECECGGKLGVQDSKEGP
;
A
#
# COMPACT_ATOMS: atom_id res chain seq x y z
N MET A 1 5.40 6.40 56.09
CA MET A 1 4.91 7.22 54.96
C MET A 1 5.63 6.66 53.74
N GLY A 2 5.06 5.87 52.83
CA GLY A 2 3.77 6.02 52.14
C GLY A 2 4.04 6.05 50.63
N ASP A 3 4.65 4.98 50.12
CA ASP A 3 5.28 4.85 48.81
C ASP A 3 4.25 4.50 47.73
N SER A 4 3.49 5.50 47.27
CA SER A 4 2.58 5.32 46.13
C SER A 4 3.04 6.17 44.95
N ALA A 5 4.29 5.96 44.54
CA ALA A 5 4.78 6.45 43.25
C ALA A 5 4.24 5.52 42.16
N TYR A 6 3.18 5.94 41.47
CA TYR A 6 2.65 5.21 40.32
C TYR A 6 3.77 5.16 39.27
N VAL A 7 4.18 3.96 38.88
CA VAL A 7 5.21 3.72 37.88
C VAL A 7 4.51 3.29 36.60
N THR A 8 4.88 3.88 35.47
CA THR A 8 4.46 3.43 34.15
C THR A 8 5.62 2.74 33.43
N TYR A 9 5.33 2.01 32.36
CA TYR A 9 6.36 1.35 31.55
C TYR A 9 6.33 1.91 30.14
N CYS A 10 7.50 2.13 29.56
CA CYS A 10 7.61 2.57 28.18
C CYS A 10 7.12 1.48 27.23
N ARG A 11 6.21 1.80 26.33
CA ARG A 11 5.62 0.82 25.39
C ARG A 11 6.58 0.36 24.28
N ILE A 12 7.71 1.06 24.10
CA ILE A 12 8.69 0.78 23.05
C ILE A 12 9.85 -0.07 23.57
N CYS A 13 10.44 0.32 24.70
CA CYS A 13 11.62 -0.35 25.26
C CYS A 13 11.36 -1.08 26.58
N ASN A 14 10.11 -1.06 27.06
CA ASN A 14 9.69 -1.65 28.33
C ASN A 14 10.42 -1.13 29.58
N ALA A 15 11.14 -0.01 29.45
CA ALA A 15 11.82 0.62 30.58
C ALA A 15 10.82 1.11 31.62
N LYS A 16 11.22 1.04 32.88
CA LYS A 16 10.47 1.59 34.02
C LYS A 16 10.56 3.11 33.99
N VAL A 17 9.42 3.80 33.86
CA VAL A 17 9.35 5.26 33.74
C VAL A 17 8.42 5.84 34.83
N PRO A 18 8.77 6.97 35.47
CA PRO A 18 7.86 7.61 36.42
C PRO A 18 6.59 8.12 35.73
N ALA A 19 5.43 8.00 36.38
CA ALA A 19 4.11 8.26 35.76
C ALA A 19 3.86 9.69 35.25
N ASN A 20 4.77 10.64 35.49
CA ASN A 20 4.67 12.03 35.01
C ASN A 20 5.71 12.41 33.96
N SER A 21 6.46 11.44 33.41
CA SER A 21 7.40 11.73 32.33
C SER A 21 6.66 11.78 30.99
N SER A 22 6.79 12.90 30.28
CA SER A 22 6.26 13.04 28.91
C SER A 22 7.04 12.21 27.88
N PHE A 23 8.24 11.74 28.23
CA PHE A 23 9.11 10.95 27.36
C PHE A 23 9.85 9.88 28.17
N CYS A 24 10.20 8.77 27.52
CA CYS A 24 10.99 7.71 28.10
C CYS A 24 12.45 8.13 28.21
N ILE A 25 12.99 8.10 29.42
CA ILE A 25 14.39 8.47 29.70
C ILE A 25 15.43 7.45 29.18
N GLN A 26 14.99 6.29 28.71
CA GLN A 26 15.89 5.25 28.18
C GLN A 26 15.94 5.24 26.64
N CYS A 27 14.81 5.47 25.96
CA CYS A 27 14.75 5.42 24.50
C CYS A 27 14.32 6.74 23.85
N GLY A 28 13.99 7.78 24.63
CA GLY A 28 13.58 9.09 24.13
C GLY A 28 12.14 9.18 23.59
N HIS A 29 11.39 8.07 23.56
CA HIS A 29 10.05 8.03 22.98
C HIS A 29 9.00 8.75 23.85
N LEU A 30 8.13 9.53 23.24
CA LEU A 30 7.05 10.27 23.93
C LEU A 30 6.00 9.32 24.53
N LEU A 31 5.56 9.59 25.76
CA LEU A 31 4.59 8.78 26.50
C LEU A 31 3.16 9.35 26.40
N THR A 32 2.79 9.93 25.25
CA THR A 32 1.50 10.60 25.07
C THR A 32 0.34 9.63 25.33
N ASN A 33 -0.44 9.88 26.39
CA ASN A 33 -1.70 9.20 26.68
C ASN A 33 -2.89 9.83 25.93
N GLY A 34 -2.72 10.20 24.65
CA GLY A 34 -3.70 11.03 23.95
C GLY A 34 -3.80 10.78 22.46
N ALA A 35 -4.58 9.76 22.10
CA ALA A 35 -5.52 9.79 20.98
C ALA A 35 -6.56 8.69 21.24
N SER A 36 -7.51 8.99 22.11
CA SER A 36 -8.79 8.29 22.15
C SER A 36 -9.46 8.50 20.80
N SER A 37 -9.28 7.53 19.93
CA SER A 37 -10.24 7.30 18.87
C SER A 37 -11.28 6.38 19.47
N ASP A 38 -12.54 6.78 19.44
CA ASP A 38 -13.67 5.92 19.84
C ASP A 38 -13.88 4.78 18.82
N LEU A 39 -12.80 4.14 18.40
CA LEU A 39 -12.83 2.92 17.63
C LEU A 39 -13.08 1.81 18.64
N THR A 40 -14.18 1.10 18.48
CA THR A 40 -14.56 0.00 19.36
C THR A 40 -14.74 -1.23 18.49
N CYS A 41 -14.21 -2.37 18.93
CA CYS A 41 -14.31 -3.61 18.19
C CYS A 41 -15.77 -3.99 18.02
N ALA A 42 -16.23 -4.16 16.79
CA ALA A 42 -17.60 -4.58 16.52
C ALA A 42 -17.88 -6.03 16.96
N SER A 43 -16.85 -6.88 17.06
CA SER A 43 -16.99 -8.29 17.46
C SER A 43 -16.99 -8.50 18.98
N CYS A 44 -16.15 -7.79 19.74
CA CYS A 44 -16.03 -8.00 21.20
C CYS A 44 -16.34 -6.77 22.06
N GLY A 45 -16.46 -5.57 21.48
CA GLY A 45 -16.73 -4.34 22.22
C GLY A 45 -15.51 -3.68 22.86
N GLU A 46 -14.29 -4.18 22.61
CA GLU A 46 -13.07 -3.61 23.17
C GLU A 46 -12.71 -2.26 22.55
N ASN A 47 -12.13 -1.34 23.31
CA ASN A 47 -11.70 -0.05 22.77
C ASN A 47 -10.36 -0.20 22.03
N LEU A 48 -10.32 0.29 20.79
CA LEU A 48 -9.23 0.11 19.84
C LEU A 48 -8.73 1.48 19.37
N SER A 49 -7.43 1.60 19.23
CA SER A 49 -6.81 2.76 18.57
C SER A 49 -6.86 2.63 17.03
N GLU A 50 -6.87 3.75 16.31
CA GLU A 50 -6.84 3.85 14.83
C GLU A 50 -5.61 3.16 14.21
N GLU A 51 -4.61 2.80 15.02
CA GLU A 51 -3.37 2.14 14.61
C GLU A 51 -3.48 0.61 14.50
N TYR A 52 -4.51 -0.02 15.09
CA TYR A 52 -4.64 -1.47 15.08
C TYR A 52 -5.32 -1.96 13.79
N GLN A 53 -4.65 -2.86 13.06
CA GLN A 53 -5.21 -3.55 11.88
C GLN A 53 -6.08 -4.76 12.27
N PHE A 54 -5.89 -5.30 13.47
CA PHE A 54 -6.60 -6.45 14.00
C PHE A 54 -6.86 -6.24 15.50
N CYS A 55 -8.01 -6.67 15.99
CA CYS A 55 -8.34 -6.60 17.40
C CYS A 55 -7.44 -7.56 18.20
N PRO A 56 -6.69 -7.07 19.21
CA PRO A 56 -5.83 -7.93 20.01
C PRO A 56 -6.59 -8.91 20.90
N GLU A 57 -7.85 -8.63 21.22
CA GLU A 57 -8.67 -9.48 22.09
C GLU A 57 -9.40 -10.59 21.34
N CYS A 58 -9.95 -10.31 20.16
CA CYS A 58 -10.74 -11.29 19.40
C CYS A 58 -10.16 -11.70 18.05
N GLY A 59 -9.10 -11.03 17.57
CA GLY A 59 -8.45 -11.32 16.29
C GLY A 59 -9.17 -10.80 15.04
N GLU A 60 -10.30 -10.10 15.20
CA GLU A 60 -11.09 -9.57 14.08
C GLU A 60 -10.35 -8.43 13.36
N LYS A 61 -10.43 -8.39 12.03
CA LYS A 61 -9.83 -7.30 11.22
C LYS A 61 -10.55 -5.98 11.46
N ILE A 62 -9.79 -4.94 11.74
CA ILE A 62 -10.29 -3.58 11.96
C ILE A 62 -10.25 -2.84 10.62
N THR A 63 -11.42 -2.59 10.05
CA THR A 63 -11.59 -1.89 8.76
C THR A 63 -11.77 -0.38 8.96
N SER A 64 -10.83 0.26 9.66
CA SER A 64 -10.81 1.73 9.79
C SER A 64 -10.13 2.33 8.56
N ILE A 65 -10.93 2.74 7.57
CA ILE A 65 -10.41 3.50 6.43
C ILE A 65 -10.04 4.90 6.93
N GLY A 66 -8.75 5.13 7.07
CA GLY A 66 -8.14 6.43 7.33
C GLY A 66 -8.40 7.43 6.20
N THR A 67 -7.72 8.57 6.25
CA THR A 67 -7.84 9.70 5.32
C THR A 67 -7.82 9.28 3.84
N CYS A 68 -8.66 9.95 3.03
CA CYS A 68 -8.84 9.67 1.61
C CYS A 68 -7.53 9.81 0.84
N PRO A 69 -7.10 8.82 0.04
CA PRO A 69 -5.85 8.92 -0.72
C PRO A 69 -5.91 9.94 -1.88
N ARG A 70 -7.11 10.38 -2.28
CA ARG A 70 -7.30 11.33 -3.39
C ARG A 70 -7.38 12.79 -2.97
N CYS A 71 -8.02 13.08 -1.84
CA CYS A 71 -8.24 14.46 -1.38
C CYS A 71 -7.81 14.68 0.07
N THR A 72 -7.29 13.65 0.73
CA THR A 72 -6.83 13.70 2.13
C THR A 72 -7.92 14.08 3.13
N ALA A 73 -9.19 13.98 2.73
CA ALA A 73 -10.33 14.19 3.62
C ALA A 73 -10.46 13.04 4.63
N ARG A 74 -10.86 13.34 5.87
CA ARG A 74 -11.08 12.32 6.90
C ARG A 74 -12.28 11.44 6.52
N ILE A 75 -12.04 10.16 6.32
CA ILE A 75 -13.07 9.18 5.98
C ILE A 75 -13.64 8.59 7.27
N LYS A 76 -14.97 8.42 7.30
CA LYS A 76 -15.65 7.79 8.42
C LYS A 76 -15.67 6.27 8.23
N PRO A 77 -15.58 5.47 9.31
CA PRO A 77 -15.73 4.03 9.20
C PRO A 77 -17.09 3.69 8.58
N GLY A 78 -17.10 2.73 7.64
CA GLY A 78 -18.31 2.27 6.96
C GLY A 78 -18.76 3.10 5.75
N THR A 79 -18.01 4.12 5.32
CA THR A 79 -18.31 4.83 4.07
C THR A 79 -17.59 4.21 2.88
N LYS A 80 -18.38 3.73 1.92
CA LYS A 80 -17.88 3.19 0.65
C LYS A 80 -17.27 4.26 -0.26
N LEU A 81 -17.72 5.50 -0.11
CA LEU A 81 -17.34 6.62 -0.95
C LEU A 81 -16.87 7.78 -0.07
N CYS A 82 -15.80 8.45 -0.48
CA CYS A 82 -15.38 9.71 0.10
C CYS A 82 -16.43 10.78 -0.19
N THR A 83 -17.00 11.37 0.87
CA THR A 83 -18.02 12.43 0.74
C THR A 83 -17.49 13.72 0.13
N GLU A 84 -16.17 13.93 0.19
CA GLU A 84 -15.54 15.16 -0.31
C GLU A 84 -15.15 15.07 -1.79
N CYS A 85 -14.67 13.91 -2.27
CA CYS A 85 -14.18 13.78 -3.65
C CYS A 85 -14.86 12.69 -4.48
N GLY A 86 -15.75 11.90 -3.87
CA GLY A 86 -16.47 10.80 -4.54
C GLY A 86 -15.61 9.60 -4.91
N LEU A 87 -14.41 9.45 -4.33
CA LEU A 87 -13.58 8.25 -4.51
C LEU A 87 -14.21 7.05 -3.82
N ASP A 88 -14.31 5.92 -4.52
CA ASP A 88 -14.73 4.64 -3.95
C ASP A 88 -13.57 4.00 -3.16
N LEU A 89 -13.84 3.63 -1.92
CA LEU A 89 -12.91 3.13 -0.91
C LEU A 89 -13.19 1.66 -0.56
N ASP A 90 -14.22 1.07 -1.17
CA ASP A 90 -14.68 -0.31 -0.92
C ASP A 90 -13.91 -1.34 -1.78
N GLU A 91 -12.97 -0.89 -2.62
CA GLU A 91 -12.16 -1.78 -3.44
C GLU A 91 -11.05 -2.42 -2.60
N LYS A 92 -11.37 -3.64 -2.13
CA LYS A 92 -10.45 -4.69 -1.70
C LYS A 92 -9.08 -4.53 -2.36
N SER A 93 -8.08 -4.47 -1.50
CA SER A 93 -6.69 -4.80 -1.76
C SER A 93 -6.54 -6.26 -2.24
N ASP A 94 -7.09 -6.63 -3.40
CA ASP A 94 -6.91 -7.96 -4.01
C ASP A 94 -7.14 -7.86 -5.53
N ALA A 95 -6.19 -7.29 -6.28
CA ALA A 95 -6.13 -7.44 -7.75
C ALA A 95 -4.73 -7.12 -8.33
N LEU A 96 -3.73 -7.91 -7.96
CA LEU A 96 -2.63 -8.26 -8.87
C LEU A 96 -2.43 -9.78 -8.82
N ASP A 97 -3.43 -10.51 -9.31
CA ASP A 97 -3.35 -11.94 -9.60
C ASP A 97 -3.85 -12.12 -11.05
N LEU A 98 -2.97 -11.87 -12.01
CA LEU A 98 -3.19 -12.31 -13.39
C LEU A 98 -2.68 -13.76 -13.46
N LYS A 99 -3.57 -14.70 -13.17
CA LYS A 99 -3.33 -16.11 -13.49
C LYS A 99 -3.27 -16.30 -15.00
N GLU A 100 -2.21 -16.99 -15.41
CA GLU A 100 -2.13 -17.82 -16.61
C GLU A 100 -3.41 -18.62 -16.84
N ASP A 101 -3.93 -18.58 -18.07
CA ASP A 101 -4.55 -19.78 -18.62
C ASP A 101 -4.01 -20.04 -20.02
N LYS A 102 -3.69 -21.32 -20.21
CA LYS A 102 -2.94 -21.89 -21.31
C LYS A 102 -3.76 -21.84 -22.59
N GLY A 103 -3.07 -21.71 -23.72
CA GLY A 103 -3.65 -22.03 -25.01
C GLY A 103 -4.02 -23.52 -25.07
N GLU A 104 -5.16 -23.81 -25.67
CA GLU A 104 -5.35 -25.05 -26.42
C GLU A 104 -6.15 -24.75 -27.69
N ASP A 105 -5.42 -24.89 -28.78
CA ASP A 105 -5.80 -25.10 -30.18
C ASP A 105 -6.92 -26.15 -30.32
N THR A 106 -7.91 -26.07 -31.22
CA THR A 106 -7.86 -26.14 -32.68
C THR A 106 -9.31 -26.30 -33.22
N VAL A 107 -9.46 -26.23 -34.55
CA VAL A 107 -10.54 -26.86 -35.37
C VAL A 107 -11.80 -26.03 -35.69
N LEU A 108 -11.64 -25.13 -36.66
CA LEU A 108 -12.15 -25.30 -38.03
C LEU A 108 -13.62 -25.80 -38.28
N LYS A 109 -14.37 -24.93 -39.00
CA LYS A 109 -15.54 -25.13 -39.89
C LYS A 109 -16.95 -25.19 -39.28
N LYS A 110 -17.75 -24.17 -39.60
CA LYS A 110 -18.85 -24.36 -40.58
C LYS A 110 -19.28 -23.08 -41.27
N THR A 111 -19.30 -23.17 -42.59
CA THR A 111 -19.73 -22.17 -43.58
C THR A 111 -21.22 -21.87 -43.48
N GLY A 112 -21.59 -20.60 -43.57
CA GLY A 112 -22.96 -20.14 -43.81
C GLY A 112 -22.92 -18.74 -44.41
N LEU A 113 -23.30 -18.63 -45.68
CA LEU A 113 -23.36 -17.39 -46.44
C LEU A 113 -24.50 -16.51 -45.89
N ILE A 114 -24.15 -15.30 -45.42
CA ILE A 114 -25.09 -14.17 -45.44
C ILE A 114 -24.39 -12.98 -46.08
N SER A 115 -24.92 -12.57 -47.22
CA SER A 115 -24.57 -11.35 -47.93
C SER A 115 -24.94 -10.15 -47.07
N GLY A 116 -23.95 -9.42 -46.59
CA GLY A 116 -24.13 -8.18 -45.84
C GLY A 116 -22.90 -7.30 -45.97
N LEU A 117 -23.03 -6.20 -46.73
CA LEU A 117 -22.03 -5.13 -46.78
C LEU A 117 -21.85 -4.55 -45.37
N GLY A 118 -20.64 -4.64 -44.83
CA GLY A 118 -20.28 -4.08 -43.54
C GLY A 118 -18.82 -4.33 -43.20
N SER A 119 -17.91 -3.63 -43.89
CA SER A 119 -16.49 -3.60 -43.55
C SER A 119 -16.27 -2.97 -42.18
N LEU A 120 -16.19 -3.78 -41.13
CA LEU A 120 -15.66 -3.35 -39.82
C LEU A 120 -14.30 -4.03 -39.62
N ARG A 121 -13.29 -3.35 -40.18
CA ARG A 121 -11.88 -3.62 -39.98
C ARG A 121 -11.54 -3.30 -38.53
N ASN A 122 -11.56 -4.31 -37.66
CA ASN A 122 -11.16 -4.16 -36.27
C ASN A 122 -9.65 -3.95 -36.22
N LYS A 123 -9.22 -2.68 -36.24
CA LYS A 123 -7.86 -2.30 -35.86
C LYS A 123 -7.83 -2.36 -34.34
N ASN A 124 -7.62 -3.56 -33.80
CA ASN A 124 -7.10 -3.73 -32.46
C ASN A 124 -5.73 -3.04 -32.46
N LYS A 125 -5.72 -1.73 -32.21
CA LYS A 125 -4.49 -0.99 -31.94
C LYS A 125 -4.10 -1.45 -30.55
N GLU A 126 -3.31 -2.51 -30.51
CA GLU A 126 -2.46 -2.83 -29.39
C GLU A 126 -1.79 -1.52 -28.96
N THR A 127 -2.32 -0.91 -27.91
CA THR A 127 -1.67 0.25 -27.29
C THR A 127 -0.28 -0.22 -26.92
N PRO A 128 0.80 0.40 -27.44
CA PRO A 128 2.14 0.01 -27.07
C PRO A 128 2.26 0.21 -25.57
N VAL A 129 2.25 -0.89 -24.83
CA VAL A 129 2.48 -0.91 -23.39
C VAL A 129 3.86 -0.31 -23.21
N LEU A 130 3.89 0.94 -22.74
CA LEU A 130 5.10 1.74 -22.60
C LEU A 130 6.02 0.96 -21.64
N LYS A 131 7.04 0.29 -22.17
CA LYS A 131 8.00 -0.48 -21.38
C LYS A 131 8.69 0.49 -20.42
N LYS A 132 8.37 0.40 -19.14
CA LYS A 132 8.97 1.23 -18.08
C LYS A 132 10.37 0.70 -17.80
N ARG A 133 11.33 1.60 -17.62
CA ARG A 133 12.71 1.25 -17.26
C ARG A 133 13.05 1.84 -15.90
N TYR A 134 13.87 1.12 -15.15
CA TYR A 134 14.22 1.43 -13.77
C TYR A 134 15.74 1.36 -13.62
N LEU A 135 16.34 2.31 -12.89
CA LEU A 135 17.70 2.22 -12.39
C LEU A 135 17.64 1.58 -11.01
N VAL A 136 18.18 0.38 -10.84
CA VAL A 136 18.12 -0.41 -9.61
C VAL A 136 19.52 -0.55 -9.03
N CYS A 137 19.68 -0.25 -7.74
CA CYS A 137 20.95 -0.38 -7.05
C CYS A 137 21.20 -1.83 -6.62
N ASP A 138 22.40 -2.34 -6.86
CA ASP A 138 22.83 -3.69 -6.44
C ASP A 138 22.99 -3.81 -4.91
N THR A 139 23.43 -2.73 -4.25
CA THR A 139 23.73 -2.73 -2.81
C THR A 139 22.49 -2.48 -1.94
N CYS A 140 21.78 -1.36 -2.16
CA CYS A 140 20.65 -0.97 -1.30
C CYS A 140 19.28 -1.39 -1.86
N ARG A 141 19.23 -1.90 -3.09
CA ARG A 141 17.99 -2.20 -3.83
C ARG A 141 17.03 -1.02 -4.00
N GLY A 142 17.51 0.20 -3.78
CA GLY A 142 16.81 1.42 -4.19
C GLY A 142 16.60 1.42 -5.69
N TYR A 143 15.49 1.98 -6.15
CA TYR A 143 15.17 2.09 -7.57
C TYR A 143 14.69 3.48 -7.94
N TYR A 144 15.03 3.92 -9.16
CA TYR A 144 14.50 5.12 -9.79
C TYR A 144 13.80 4.74 -11.09
N GLN A 145 12.57 5.19 -11.31
CA GLN A 145 11.84 4.92 -12.56
C GLN A 145 12.14 6.02 -13.59
N LEU A 146 12.77 5.64 -14.70
CA LEU A 146 13.03 6.54 -15.82
C LEU A 146 11.70 6.99 -16.45
N GLN A 147 11.54 8.29 -16.61
CA GLN A 147 10.39 8.89 -17.27
C GLN A 147 10.52 8.84 -18.80
N ARG A 148 9.44 9.21 -19.48
CA ARG A 148 9.37 9.14 -20.94
C ARG A 148 10.33 10.17 -21.56
N GLY A 149 11.43 9.69 -22.13
CA GLY A 149 12.47 10.53 -22.74
C GLY A 149 13.69 10.75 -21.85
N GLU A 150 13.74 10.12 -20.67
CA GLU A 150 14.94 10.05 -19.85
C GLU A 150 15.78 8.85 -20.30
N GLU A 151 17.00 9.12 -20.76
CA GLU A 151 17.96 8.08 -21.10
C GLU A 151 18.77 7.72 -19.84
N PRO A 152 19.02 6.43 -19.60
CA PRO A 152 19.76 5.98 -18.42
C PRO A 152 21.18 6.54 -18.36
N GLU A 153 21.78 6.90 -19.50
CA GLU A 153 23.11 7.51 -19.55
C GLU A 153 23.19 8.92 -18.96
N ASP A 154 22.05 9.62 -18.79
CA ASP A 154 22.01 10.94 -18.14
C ASP A 154 22.15 10.84 -16.60
N PHE A 155 21.96 9.64 -16.06
CA PHE A 155 21.99 9.38 -14.62
C PHE A 155 23.34 8.82 -14.20
N SER A 156 23.77 9.17 -12.98
CA SER A 156 24.96 8.58 -12.37
C SER A 156 24.77 7.08 -12.17
N ASP A 157 25.75 6.27 -12.58
CA ASP A 157 25.81 4.84 -12.26
C ASP A 157 26.09 4.58 -10.77
N GLU A 158 26.34 5.62 -9.97
CA GLU A 158 26.60 5.53 -8.53
C GLU A 158 25.36 5.97 -7.73
N CYS A 159 24.85 5.06 -6.91
CA CYS A 159 23.78 5.32 -5.96
C CYS A 159 24.33 6.11 -4.75
N GLU A 160 23.47 6.88 -4.07
CA GLU A 160 23.85 7.62 -2.85
C GLU A 160 24.40 6.71 -1.73
N CYS A 161 24.10 5.41 -1.77
CA CYS A 161 24.66 4.44 -0.85
C CYS A 161 26.10 3.97 -1.21
N GLY A 162 26.65 4.43 -2.34
CA GLY A 162 27.92 3.99 -2.91
C GLY A 162 27.83 2.71 -3.76
N GLY A 163 26.63 2.18 -3.99
CA GLY A 163 26.38 1.02 -4.86
C GLY A 163 26.26 1.40 -6.35
N LYS A 164 26.26 0.40 -7.23
CA LYS A 164 26.09 0.59 -8.68
C LYS A 164 24.62 0.51 -9.08
N LEU A 165 24.20 1.45 -9.93
CA LEU A 165 22.87 1.47 -10.54
C LEU A 165 22.91 0.74 -11.88
N GLY A 166 21.97 -0.18 -12.07
CA GLY A 166 21.79 -0.92 -13.33
C GLY A 166 20.39 -0.71 -13.90
N VAL A 167 20.29 -0.57 -15.22
CA VAL A 167 19.01 -0.43 -15.92
C VAL A 167 18.31 -1.77 -16.00
N GLN A 168 17.06 -1.83 -15.54
CA GLN A 168 16.20 -3.01 -15.60
C GLN A 168 14.80 -2.66 -16.13
N ASP A 169 14.15 -3.61 -16.78
CA ASP A 169 12.76 -3.46 -17.26
C ASP A 169 11.72 -3.75 -16.14
N SER A 170 12.18 -4.15 -14.95
CA SER A 170 11.35 -4.50 -13.79
C SER A 170 11.96 -3.98 -12.48
N LYS A 171 11.10 -3.70 -11.50
CA LYS A 171 11.49 -3.32 -10.11
C LYS A 171 12.01 -4.50 -9.28
N GLU A 172 11.80 -5.72 -9.77
CA GLU A 172 12.25 -6.95 -9.15
C GLU A 172 13.69 -7.18 -9.60
N GLY A 173 14.63 -6.98 -8.68
CA GLY A 173 16.02 -7.33 -8.90
C GLY A 173 16.20 -8.85 -9.05
N PRO A 174 17.34 -9.30 -9.59
CA PRO A 174 17.68 -10.72 -9.65
C PRO A 174 17.79 -11.39 -8.26
#